data_AF-A0A3R7DC27-F1
#
_entry.id   AF-A0A3R7DC27-F1
#
_cell.length_a   1.000
_cell.length_b   1.000
_cell.length_c   1.000
_cell.angle_alpha   90.00
_cell.angle_beta   90.00
_cell.angle_gamma   90.00
#
_symmetry.space_group_name_H-M   'P 1'
#
loop_
_entity.id
_entity.type
_entity.pdbx_description
1 polymer ?
#
loop_
_entity_poly.entity_id
_entity_poly.type
_entity_poly.pdbx_seq_one_letter_code
_entity_poly.pdbx_strand_id
1 'polypeptide(L)'
;MNVAVVTVGDELLAGQTTNTNATWLCERLNERGVTVERVTTVPDRVADIARVVNEYRAEYDAVIVTGGLGPTHDDVTMEGIAAALGRPLETHEEALTWLEEDGYSRSELTEGTAELPTGARALHNEAGVAPGAALEDVYVLPGVPTEMQTMFEAIAPAFSGTPTYREEVVADEPESALLDRLEEIQDRFDVSVGSYPGESVRIAIESTDEATVAEAAAWLRERVDTV
;
A
#
# COMPACT_ATOMS: atom_id res chain seq x y z
N MET A 1 -0.60 13.00 3.83
CA MET A 1 0.43 12.29 3.05
C MET A 1 -0.31 11.39 2.09
N ASN A 2 0.00 11.52 0.81
CA ASN A 2 -0.61 10.77 -0.28
C ASN A 2 0.39 9.76 -0.81
N VAL A 3 0.00 8.49 -0.86
CA VAL A 3 0.86 7.37 -1.24
C VAL A 3 0.24 6.58 -2.38
N ALA A 4 1.10 6.08 -3.27
CA ALA A 4 0.71 5.06 -4.24
C ALA A 4 1.33 3.70 -3.90
N VAL A 5 0.59 2.63 -4.15
CA VAL A 5 1.05 1.25 -4.00
C VAL A 5 1.15 0.60 -5.38
N VAL A 6 2.31 0.02 -5.67
CA VAL A 6 2.59 -0.76 -6.87
C VAL A 6 2.86 -2.20 -6.44
N THR A 7 2.13 -3.15 -7.02
CA THR A 7 2.39 -4.58 -6.82
C THR A 7 2.92 -5.19 -8.10
N VAL A 8 4.01 -5.93 -8.03
CA VAL A 8 4.66 -6.56 -9.18
C VAL A 8 4.39 -8.07 -9.12
N GLY A 9 3.91 -8.63 -10.23
CA GLY A 9 3.69 -10.08 -10.35
C GLY A 9 2.71 -10.45 -11.45
N ASP A 10 3.16 -11.22 -12.43
CA ASP A 10 2.33 -11.77 -13.52
C ASP A 10 1.22 -12.70 -13.00
N GLU A 11 1.45 -13.40 -11.88
CA GLU A 11 0.48 -14.26 -11.21
C GLU A 11 -0.70 -13.48 -10.59
N LEU A 12 -0.46 -12.22 -10.17
CA LEU A 12 -1.51 -11.30 -9.72
C LEU A 12 -2.39 -10.89 -10.90
N LEU A 13 -1.76 -10.53 -12.03
CA LEU A 13 -2.47 -10.15 -13.26
C LEU A 13 -3.23 -11.33 -13.88
N ALA A 14 -2.70 -12.55 -13.75
CA ALA A 14 -3.35 -13.77 -14.18
C ALA A 14 -4.48 -14.23 -13.23
N GLY A 15 -4.64 -13.58 -12.07
CA GLY A 15 -5.63 -13.94 -11.06
C GLY A 15 -5.35 -15.27 -10.34
N GLN A 16 -4.11 -15.74 -10.37
CA GLN A 16 -3.70 -16.97 -9.69
C GLN A 16 -3.50 -16.74 -8.19
N THR A 17 -3.06 -15.54 -7.85
CA THR A 17 -2.85 -15.08 -6.47
C THR A 17 -3.76 -13.87 -6.22
N THR A 18 -4.48 -13.88 -5.10
CA THR A 18 -5.23 -12.71 -4.66
C THR A 18 -4.24 -11.67 -4.11
N ASN A 19 -4.36 -10.42 -4.53
CA ASN A 19 -3.46 -9.35 -4.10
C ASN A 19 -3.75 -8.87 -2.66
N THR A 20 -3.42 -9.71 -1.68
CA THR A 20 -3.60 -9.41 -0.26
C THR A 20 -2.60 -8.38 0.26
N ASN A 21 -1.42 -8.28 -0.36
CA ASN A 21 -0.41 -7.29 0.01
C ASN A 21 -0.92 -5.86 -0.19
N ALA A 22 -1.54 -5.56 -1.33
CA ALA A 22 -2.11 -4.25 -1.58
C ALA A 22 -3.18 -3.89 -0.54
N THR A 23 -4.11 -4.80 -0.25
CA THR A 23 -5.16 -4.58 0.75
C THR A 23 -4.57 -4.32 2.13
N TRP A 24 -3.61 -5.13 2.56
CA TRP A 24 -2.97 -4.99 3.86
C TRP A 24 -2.19 -3.67 3.97
N LEU A 25 -1.43 -3.29 2.95
CA LEU A 25 -0.71 -2.02 2.91
C LEU A 25 -1.66 -0.82 2.99
N CYS A 26 -2.77 -0.85 2.24
CA CYS A 26 -3.77 0.21 2.29
C CYS A 26 -4.39 0.35 3.68
N GLU A 27 -4.72 -0.77 4.32
CA GLU A 27 -5.26 -0.78 5.69
C GLU A 27 -4.28 -0.18 6.69
N ARG A 28 -3.02 -0.63 6.68
CA ARG A 28 -1.98 -0.14 7.59
C ARG A 28 -1.62 1.32 7.35
N LEU A 29 -1.59 1.78 6.10
CA LEU A 29 -1.37 3.20 5.78
C LEU A 29 -2.54 4.06 6.26
N ASN A 30 -3.78 3.60 6.04
CA ASN A 30 -4.98 4.30 6.49
C ASN A 30 -5.04 4.45 8.02
N GLU A 31 -4.67 3.41 8.78
CA GLU A 31 -4.55 3.49 10.25
C GLU A 31 -3.56 4.57 10.73
N ARG A 32 -2.61 4.95 9.87
CA ARG A 32 -1.63 6.00 10.13
C ARG A 32 -2.04 7.37 9.59
N GLY A 33 -3.28 7.49 9.12
CA GLY A 33 -3.82 8.70 8.49
C GLY A 33 -3.22 8.99 7.12
N VAL A 34 -2.59 8.00 6.48
CA VAL A 34 -2.03 8.14 5.14
C VAL A 34 -3.09 7.76 4.11
N THR A 35 -3.29 8.62 3.13
CA THR A 35 -4.25 8.40 2.06
C THR A 35 -3.57 7.63 0.94
N VAL A 36 -4.08 6.45 0.62
CA VAL A 36 -3.66 5.70 -0.58
C VAL A 36 -4.57 6.08 -1.73
N GLU A 37 -4.07 6.89 -2.67
CA GLU A 37 -4.89 7.39 -3.79
C GLU A 37 -4.89 6.43 -4.97
N ARG A 38 -3.88 5.57 -5.07
CA ARG A 38 -3.73 4.66 -6.21
C ARG A 38 -3.05 3.35 -5.83
N VAL A 39 -3.64 2.26 -6.34
CA VAL A 39 -3.05 0.91 -6.30
C VAL A 39 -2.94 0.42 -7.73
N THR A 40 -1.79 -0.14 -8.12
CA THR A 40 -1.58 -0.65 -9.48
C THR A 40 -0.77 -1.92 -9.48
N THR A 41 -1.28 -2.94 -10.16
CA THR A 41 -0.55 -4.17 -10.43
C THR A 41 0.13 -4.08 -11.79
N VAL A 42 1.42 -4.42 -11.86
CA VAL A 42 2.23 -4.41 -13.09
C VAL A 42 2.85 -5.79 -13.33
N PRO A 43 3.15 -6.13 -14.60
CA PRO A 43 3.86 -7.37 -14.90
C PRO A 43 5.32 -7.30 -14.48
N ASP A 44 5.99 -8.46 -14.42
CA ASP A 44 7.41 -8.63 -14.12
C ASP A 44 8.30 -8.14 -15.28
N ARG A 45 8.27 -6.82 -15.52
CA ARG A 45 8.98 -6.17 -16.62
C ARG A 45 9.55 -4.83 -16.17
N VAL A 46 10.87 -4.73 -16.25
CA VAL A 46 11.65 -3.52 -15.90
C VAL A 46 11.03 -2.23 -16.45
N ALA A 47 10.62 -2.22 -17.72
CA ALA A 47 10.07 -1.02 -18.36
C ALA A 47 8.69 -0.62 -17.80
N ASP A 48 7.84 -1.58 -17.44
CA ASP A 48 6.52 -1.32 -16.88
C ASP A 48 6.63 -0.81 -15.44
N ILE A 49 7.47 -1.46 -14.63
CA ILE A 49 7.80 -1.03 -13.26
C ILE A 49 8.38 0.39 -13.29
N ALA A 50 9.40 0.63 -14.12
CA ALA A 50 10.07 1.92 -14.18
C ALA A 50 9.15 3.06 -14.63
N ARG A 51 8.24 2.78 -15.59
CA ARG A 51 7.25 3.75 -16.06
C ARG A 51 6.29 4.15 -14.95
N VAL A 52 5.67 3.17 -14.28
CA VAL A 52 4.67 3.42 -13.23
C VAL A 52 5.30 4.10 -12.01
N VAL A 53 6.50 3.66 -11.61
CA VAL A 53 7.21 4.31 -10.48
C VAL A 53 7.57 5.76 -10.82
N ASN A 54 7.99 6.06 -12.06
CA ASN A 54 8.27 7.43 -12.47
C ASN A 54 7.04 8.33 -12.52
N GLU A 55 5.90 7.79 -12.97
CA GLU A 55 4.61 8.48 -12.93
C GLU A 55 4.24 8.81 -11.48
N TYR A 56 4.31 7.82 -10.59
CA TYR A 56 3.81 7.97 -9.22
C TYR A 56 4.73 8.81 -8.32
N ARG A 57 6.06 8.73 -8.46
CA ARG A 57 6.96 9.61 -7.70
C ARG A 57 6.85 11.09 -8.08
N ALA A 58 6.21 11.40 -9.21
CA ALA A 58 5.94 12.78 -9.61
C ALA A 58 4.60 13.32 -9.07
N GLU A 59 3.69 12.43 -8.66
CA GLU A 59 2.32 12.77 -8.26
C GLU A 59 2.06 12.60 -6.76
N TYR A 60 2.80 11.70 -6.09
CA TYR A 60 2.55 11.31 -4.71
C TYR A 60 3.76 11.58 -3.80
N ASP A 61 3.50 11.70 -2.50
CA ASP A 61 4.54 11.96 -1.48
C ASP A 61 5.44 10.74 -1.27
N ALA A 62 4.95 9.52 -1.55
CA ALA A 62 5.74 8.30 -1.56
C ALA A 62 5.12 7.20 -2.44
N VAL A 63 5.96 6.25 -2.87
CA VAL A 63 5.56 5.06 -3.64
C VAL A 63 6.05 3.81 -2.92
N ILE A 64 5.14 2.90 -2.57
CA ILE A 64 5.49 1.57 -2.05
C ILE A 64 5.37 0.56 -3.19
N VAL A 65 6.43 -0.18 -3.46
CA VAL A 65 6.50 -1.25 -4.45
C VAL A 65 6.67 -2.58 -3.73
N THR A 66 5.88 -3.60 -4.05
CA THR A 66 5.98 -4.94 -3.45
C THR A 66 5.93 -6.05 -4.50
N GLY A 67 6.80 -7.06 -4.36
CA GLY A 67 6.94 -8.18 -5.31
C GLY A 67 8.21 -8.10 -6.16
N GLY A 68 8.60 -9.22 -6.76
CA GLY A 68 9.74 -9.28 -7.70
C GLY A 68 11.13 -9.06 -7.09
N LEU A 69 11.36 -9.47 -5.82
CA LEU A 69 12.65 -9.34 -5.11
C LEU A 69 13.35 -10.68 -4.86
N GLY A 70 12.76 -11.79 -5.27
CA GLY A 70 13.35 -13.10 -5.11
C GLY A 70 14.56 -13.33 -6.03
N PRO A 71 15.07 -14.58 -6.05
CA PRO A 71 16.24 -14.94 -6.84
C PRO A 71 15.89 -15.45 -8.25
N THR A 72 14.63 -15.42 -8.69
CA THR A 72 14.24 -16.00 -9.98
C THR A 72 14.40 -14.99 -11.12
N HIS A 73 14.52 -15.50 -12.35
CA HIS A 73 14.76 -14.69 -13.55
C HIS A 73 13.70 -13.62 -13.88
N ASP A 74 12.52 -13.75 -13.29
CA ASP A 74 11.39 -12.82 -13.36
C ASP A 74 11.34 -11.84 -12.19
N ASP A 75 12.17 -12.00 -11.15
CA ASP A 75 12.32 -11.02 -10.07
C ASP A 75 13.15 -9.81 -10.55
N VAL A 76 12.47 -8.88 -11.24
CA VAL A 76 13.12 -7.74 -11.92
C VAL A 76 12.78 -6.37 -11.30
N THR A 77 12.27 -6.35 -10.06
CA THR A 77 11.80 -5.12 -9.43
C THR A 77 12.94 -4.16 -9.16
N MET A 78 14.07 -4.62 -8.61
CA MET A 78 15.21 -3.74 -8.31
C MET A 78 15.78 -3.11 -9.58
N GLU A 79 15.84 -3.83 -10.70
CA GLU A 79 16.20 -3.27 -12.01
C GLU A 79 15.20 -2.21 -12.46
N GLY A 80 13.91 -2.46 -12.27
CA GLY A 80 12.84 -1.50 -12.54
C GLY A 80 13.01 -0.20 -11.75
N ILE A 81 13.32 -0.30 -10.45
CA ILE A 81 13.57 0.86 -9.58
C ILE A 81 14.84 1.60 -9.99
N ALA A 82 15.93 0.88 -10.27
CA ALA A 82 17.18 1.44 -10.76
C ALA A 82 16.98 2.22 -12.07
N ALA A 83 16.25 1.63 -13.02
CA ALA A 83 15.88 2.29 -14.28
C ALA A 83 14.97 3.51 -14.06
N ALA A 84 14.03 3.45 -13.12
CA ALA A 84 13.14 4.57 -12.80
C ALA A 84 13.93 5.79 -12.29
N LEU A 85 14.84 5.54 -11.34
CA LEU A 85 15.57 6.57 -10.62
C LEU A 85 16.89 6.98 -11.31
N GLY A 86 17.22 6.35 -12.45
CA GLY A 86 18.45 6.62 -13.19
C GLY A 86 19.70 6.24 -12.39
N ARG A 87 19.65 5.14 -11.63
CA ARG A 87 20.76 4.63 -10.81
C ARG A 87 21.24 3.29 -11.38
N PRO A 88 22.54 2.98 -11.30
CA PRO A 88 23.00 1.61 -11.52
C PRO A 88 22.62 0.72 -10.32
N LEU A 89 22.50 -0.59 -10.57
CA LEU A 89 22.49 -1.60 -9.51
C LEU A 89 23.93 -1.96 -9.16
N GLU A 90 24.22 -1.98 -7.87
CA GLU A 90 25.53 -2.33 -7.34
C GLU A 90 25.35 -3.18 -6.08
N THR A 91 26.33 -4.04 -5.81
CA THR A 91 26.39 -4.80 -4.57
C THR A 91 26.41 -3.86 -3.37
N HIS A 92 25.41 -3.99 -2.49
CA HIS A 92 25.27 -3.17 -1.30
C HIS A 92 25.97 -3.83 -0.11
N GLU A 93 27.18 -3.37 0.21
CA GLU A 93 28.03 -4.00 1.24
C GLU A 93 27.37 -4.09 2.63
N GLU A 94 26.56 -3.10 3.04
CA GLU A 94 25.87 -3.19 4.34
C GLU A 94 24.78 -4.27 4.33
N ALA A 95 24.13 -4.50 3.18
CA ALA A 95 23.10 -5.55 3.06
C ALA A 95 23.76 -6.93 3.06
N LEU A 96 24.91 -7.07 2.37
CA LEU A 96 25.74 -8.27 2.46
C LEU A 96 26.22 -8.54 3.88
N THR A 97 26.71 -7.51 4.57
CA THR A 97 27.20 -7.65 5.95
C THR A 97 26.06 -8.12 6.87
N TRP A 98 24.87 -7.53 6.74
CA TRP A 98 23.68 -7.95 7.48
C TRP A 98 23.32 -9.43 7.20
N LEU A 99 23.33 -9.85 5.94
CA LEU A 99 23.06 -11.25 5.57
C LEU A 99 24.09 -12.22 6.16
N GLU A 100 25.37 -11.83 6.17
CA GLU A 100 26.44 -12.61 6.80
C GLU A 100 26.25 -12.73 8.32
N GLU A 101 25.81 -11.67 8.99
CA GLU A 101 25.48 -11.66 10.41
C GLU A 101 24.26 -12.52 10.75
N ASP A 102 23.29 -12.62 9.82
CA ASP A 102 22.10 -13.47 9.94
C ASP A 102 22.37 -14.94 9.56
N GLY A 103 23.62 -15.28 9.22
CA GLY A 103 24.08 -16.65 9.01
C GLY A 103 24.11 -17.13 7.57
N TYR A 104 23.90 -16.24 6.59
CA TYR A 104 24.03 -16.56 5.17
C TYR A 104 25.46 -16.33 4.69
N SER A 105 26.12 -17.36 4.14
CA SER A 105 27.41 -17.15 3.47
C SER A 105 27.23 -16.45 2.13
N ARG A 106 28.11 -15.50 1.77
CA ARG A 106 28.15 -14.89 0.43
C ARG A 106 28.16 -15.92 -0.71
N SER A 107 28.80 -17.08 -0.50
CA SER A 107 28.87 -18.15 -1.50
C SER A 107 27.56 -18.91 -1.71
N GLU A 108 26.63 -18.78 -0.77
CA GLU A 108 25.33 -19.44 -0.77
C GLU A 108 24.20 -18.52 -1.23
N LEU A 109 24.45 -17.21 -1.28
CA LEU A 109 23.53 -16.22 -1.84
C LEU A 109 23.48 -16.36 -3.37
N THR A 110 22.28 -16.28 -3.92
CA THR A 110 22.11 -16.12 -5.36
C THR A 110 22.73 -14.79 -5.80
N GLU A 111 23.34 -14.77 -6.99
CA GLU A 111 23.81 -13.53 -7.62
C GLU A 111 22.68 -12.49 -7.67
N GLY A 112 22.98 -11.22 -7.41
CA GLY A 112 21.98 -10.16 -7.34
C GLY A 112 21.25 -10.00 -6.01
N THR A 113 21.30 -10.96 -5.07
CA THR A 113 20.52 -10.90 -3.81
C THR A 113 20.74 -9.61 -3.01
N ALA A 114 21.96 -9.07 -3.02
CA ALA A 114 22.29 -7.82 -2.32
C ALA A 114 22.58 -6.66 -3.28
N GLU A 115 22.16 -6.75 -4.54
CA GLU A 115 22.30 -5.64 -5.48
C GLU A 115 21.14 -4.66 -5.32
N LEU A 116 21.46 -3.43 -4.92
CA LEU A 116 20.49 -2.37 -4.71
C LEU A 116 20.85 -1.16 -5.60
N PRO A 117 19.88 -0.29 -5.94
CA PRO A 117 20.18 0.95 -6.64
C PRO A 117 21.18 1.81 -5.85
N THR A 118 22.22 2.33 -6.51
CA THR A 118 23.26 3.12 -5.82
C THR A 118 22.65 4.31 -5.05
N GLY A 119 23.00 4.39 -3.77
CA GLY A 119 22.50 5.42 -2.84
C GLY A 119 21.22 5.02 -2.10
N ALA A 120 20.62 3.86 -2.40
CA ALA A 120 19.53 3.31 -1.62
C ALA A 120 20.00 2.95 -0.21
N ARG A 121 19.09 3.08 0.76
CA ARG A 121 19.22 2.48 2.08
C ARG A 121 18.63 1.09 2.05
N ALA A 122 19.40 0.08 2.46
CA ALA A 122 18.90 -1.29 2.59
C ALA A 122 17.78 -1.36 3.64
N LEU A 123 16.72 -2.12 3.32
CA LEU A 123 15.68 -2.52 4.25
C LEU A 123 15.88 -4.00 4.57
N HIS A 124 16.24 -4.30 5.82
CA HIS A 124 16.53 -5.66 6.24
C HIS A 124 15.25 -6.49 6.32
N ASN A 125 15.31 -7.70 5.78
CA ASN A 125 14.19 -8.63 5.77
C ASN A 125 14.40 -9.69 6.86
N GLU A 126 13.95 -9.42 8.08
CA GLU A 126 14.14 -10.34 9.21
C GLU A 126 13.35 -11.66 9.11
N ALA A 127 12.43 -11.75 8.13
CA ALA A 127 11.60 -12.92 7.89
C ALA A 127 12.00 -13.70 6.62
N GLY A 128 13.04 -13.25 5.90
CA GLY A 128 13.44 -13.77 4.61
C GLY A 128 14.89 -13.42 4.27
N VAL A 129 15.27 -13.54 3.00
CA VAL A 129 16.65 -13.31 2.54
C VAL A 129 16.76 -12.06 1.67
N ALA A 130 15.74 -11.78 0.86
CA ALA A 130 15.77 -10.66 -0.09
C ALA A 130 15.66 -9.31 0.65
N PRO A 131 16.72 -8.48 0.67
CA PRO A 131 16.63 -7.14 1.22
C PRO A 131 15.75 -6.26 0.33
N GLY A 132 15.04 -5.34 0.95
CA GLY A 132 14.35 -4.25 0.27
C GLY A 132 15.24 -3.03 0.12
N ALA A 133 14.68 -1.97 -0.43
CA ALA A 133 15.36 -0.70 -0.63
C ALA A 133 14.45 0.48 -0.28
N ALA A 134 15.03 1.53 0.27
CA ALA A 134 14.42 2.85 0.32
C ALA A 134 15.35 3.86 -0.36
N LEU A 135 14.85 4.56 -1.38
CA LEU A 135 15.60 5.58 -2.10
C LEU A 135 14.67 6.70 -2.54
N GLU A 136 15.05 7.94 -2.21
CA GLU A 136 14.15 9.10 -2.36
C GLU A 136 12.84 8.79 -1.62
N ASP A 137 11.69 8.92 -2.29
CA ASP A 137 10.37 8.63 -1.73
C ASP A 137 9.83 7.25 -2.17
N VAL A 138 10.70 6.36 -2.65
CA VAL A 138 10.34 5.01 -3.11
C VAL A 138 10.80 3.95 -2.11
N TYR A 139 9.88 3.09 -1.70
CA TYR A 139 10.11 1.98 -0.77
C TYR A 139 9.78 0.66 -1.44
N VAL A 140 10.71 -0.29 -1.41
CA VAL A 140 10.62 -1.57 -2.12
C VAL A 140 10.61 -2.70 -1.10
N LEU A 141 9.56 -3.51 -1.12
CA LEU A 141 9.29 -4.58 -0.19
C LEU A 141 9.17 -5.93 -0.94
N PRO A 142 9.42 -7.06 -0.28
CA PRO A 142 9.26 -8.38 -0.88
C PRO A 142 7.79 -8.69 -1.19
N GLY A 143 7.57 -9.72 -2.02
CA GLY A 143 6.21 -10.17 -2.40
C GLY A 143 5.59 -11.14 -1.38
N VAL A 144 6.41 -11.83 -0.59
CA VAL A 144 5.91 -12.77 0.43
C VAL A 144 5.22 -11.97 1.54
N PRO A 145 3.93 -12.25 1.87
CA PRO A 145 3.16 -11.40 2.78
C PRO A 145 3.81 -11.19 4.15
N THR A 146 4.31 -12.25 4.79
CA THR A 146 4.93 -12.14 6.12
C THR A 146 6.20 -11.30 6.13
N GLU A 147 7.00 -11.40 5.06
CA GLU A 147 8.22 -10.61 4.89
C GLU A 147 7.88 -9.14 4.65
N MET A 148 6.95 -8.88 3.74
CA MET A 148 6.47 -7.53 3.41
C MET A 148 5.92 -6.83 4.66
N GLN A 149 5.08 -7.51 5.44
CA GLN A 149 4.48 -6.96 6.65
C GLN A 149 5.53 -6.60 7.69
N THR A 150 6.48 -7.51 7.96
CA THR A 150 7.57 -7.29 8.92
C THR A 150 8.42 -6.09 8.52
N MET A 151 8.77 -5.99 7.24
CA MET A 151 9.57 -4.88 6.73
C MET A 151 8.80 -3.56 6.70
N PHE A 152 7.49 -3.60 6.42
CA PHE A 152 6.65 -2.42 6.48
C PHE A 152 6.66 -1.82 7.89
N GLU A 153 6.54 -2.62 8.95
CA GLU A 153 6.58 -2.12 10.33
C GLU A 153 7.87 -1.33 10.65
N ALA A 154 9.00 -1.74 10.08
CA ALA A 154 10.27 -1.04 10.23
C ALA A 154 10.29 0.35 9.55
N ILE A 155 9.53 0.53 8.47
CA ILE A 155 9.42 1.80 7.74
C ILE A 155 8.16 2.60 8.09
N ALA A 156 7.19 2.00 8.78
CA ALA A 156 5.91 2.62 9.16
C ALA A 156 6.06 4.01 9.83
N PRO A 157 7.09 4.29 10.66
CA PRO A 157 7.30 5.63 11.21
C PRO A 157 7.48 6.75 10.17
N ALA A 158 7.91 6.42 8.95
CA ALA A 158 8.02 7.39 7.85
C ALA A 158 6.65 7.79 7.26
N PHE A 159 5.61 6.99 7.53
CA PHE A 159 4.26 7.17 7.03
C PHE A 159 3.35 7.71 8.14
N SER A 160 2.96 8.98 8.01
CA SER A 160 2.04 9.62 8.93
C SER A 160 1.23 10.67 8.17
N GLY A 161 -0.07 10.70 8.45
CA GLY A 161 -0.95 11.75 7.97
C GLY A 161 -2.08 12.03 8.95
N THR A 162 -3.19 12.55 8.44
CA THR A 162 -4.36 12.91 9.25
C THR A 162 -5.28 11.69 9.34
N PRO A 163 -5.56 11.16 10.56
CA PRO A 163 -6.48 10.05 10.72
C PRO A 163 -7.86 10.37 10.13
N THR A 164 -8.46 9.37 9.50
CA THR A 164 -9.87 9.40 9.09
C THR A 164 -10.68 8.59 10.08
N TYR A 165 -11.72 9.20 10.63
CA TYR A 165 -12.69 8.54 11.49
C TYR A 165 -13.83 8.00 10.64
N ARG A 166 -14.38 6.84 11.02
CA ARG A 166 -15.44 6.16 10.26
C ARG A 166 -16.51 5.65 11.21
N GLU A 167 -17.76 5.92 10.87
CA GLU A 167 -18.95 5.30 11.49
C GLU A 167 -19.77 4.59 10.41
N GLU A 168 -20.42 3.49 10.79
CA GLU A 168 -21.33 2.76 9.92
C GLU A 168 -22.76 2.86 10.44
N VAL A 169 -23.70 3.09 9.52
CA VAL A 169 -25.15 3.04 9.76
C VAL A 169 -25.73 2.00 8.81
N VAL A 170 -26.48 1.05 9.37
CA VAL A 170 -27.15 -0.01 8.60
C VAL A 170 -28.62 0.36 8.45
N ALA A 171 -29.07 0.50 7.20
CA ALA A 171 -30.45 0.83 6.86
C ALA A 171 -31.17 -0.38 6.23
N ASP A 172 -32.34 -0.72 6.74
CA ASP A 172 -33.27 -1.72 6.19
C ASP A 172 -34.17 -1.10 5.12
N GLU A 173 -33.54 -0.40 4.18
CA GLU A 173 -34.21 0.33 3.11
C GLU A 173 -33.44 0.13 1.80
N PRO A 174 -34.10 0.16 0.63
CA PRO A 174 -33.40 0.12 -0.64
C PRO A 174 -32.56 1.38 -0.84
N GLU A 175 -31.37 1.25 -1.41
CA GLU A 175 -30.43 2.37 -1.67
C GLU A 175 -31.09 3.55 -2.39
N SER A 176 -31.97 3.27 -3.36
CA SER A 176 -32.71 4.29 -4.10
C SER A 176 -33.59 5.19 -3.22
N ALA A 177 -34.04 4.70 -2.07
CA ALA A 177 -34.82 5.50 -1.13
C ALA A 177 -33.94 6.40 -0.24
N LEU A 178 -32.64 6.11 -0.16
CA LEU A 178 -31.69 6.81 0.71
C LEU A 178 -31.04 8.00 0.01
N LEU A 179 -31.10 8.11 -1.33
CA LEU A 179 -30.36 9.12 -2.11
C LEU A 179 -30.48 10.55 -1.58
N ASP A 180 -31.70 11.04 -1.34
CA ASP A 180 -31.91 12.40 -0.82
C ASP A 180 -31.25 12.60 0.56
N ARG A 181 -31.26 11.57 1.42
CA ARG A 181 -30.63 11.60 2.75
C ARG A 181 -29.10 11.53 2.66
N LEU A 182 -28.57 10.79 1.70
CA LEU A 182 -27.14 10.70 1.42
C LEU A 182 -26.58 12.00 0.82
N GLU A 183 -27.39 12.75 0.06
CA GLU A 183 -27.04 14.09 -0.40
C GLU A 183 -27.12 15.10 0.76
N GLU A 184 -28.22 15.10 1.53
CA GLU A 184 -28.41 16.04 2.64
C GLU A 184 -27.33 15.92 3.72
N ILE A 185 -26.87 14.70 4.05
CA ILE A 185 -25.80 14.52 5.03
C ILE A 185 -24.46 15.10 4.55
N GLN A 186 -24.13 14.97 3.25
CA GLN A 186 -22.89 15.52 2.67
C GLN A 186 -22.95 17.05 2.55
N ASP A 187 -24.13 17.62 2.33
CA ASP A 187 -24.34 19.07 2.33
C ASP A 187 -24.27 19.67 3.74
N ARG A 188 -24.70 18.90 4.75
CA ARG A 188 -24.84 19.36 6.14
C ARG A 188 -23.57 19.20 6.96
N PHE A 189 -22.83 18.13 6.74
CA PHE A 189 -21.64 17.77 7.50
C PHE A 189 -20.45 17.66 6.55
N ASP A 190 -19.26 18.05 7.02
CA ASP A 190 -18.01 17.89 6.25
C ASP A 190 -17.54 16.42 6.30
N VAL A 191 -18.29 15.56 5.61
CA VAL A 191 -18.11 14.10 5.58
C VAL A 191 -18.14 13.59 4.14
N SER A 192 -17.40 12.51 3.88
CA SER A 192 -17.64 11.65 2.72
C SER A 192 -18.61 10.54 3.11
N VAL A 193 -19.44 10.12 2.16
CA VAL A 193 -20.42 9.05 2.38
C VAL A 193 -20.30 7.97 1.31
N GLY A 194 -20.09 6.73 1.76
CA GLY A 194 -20.11 5.53 0.94
C GLY A 194 -21.37 4.70 1.18
N SER A 195 -22.01 4.23 0.11
CA SER A 195 -23.18 3.35 0.18
C SER A 195 -22.82 1.96 -0.38
N TYR A 196 -23.14 0.91 0.37
CA TYR A 196 -22.82 -0.48 0.04
C TYR A 196 -24.08 -1.35 0.14
N PRO A 197 -24.83 -1.54 -0.96
CA PRO A 197 -26.07 -2.32 -0.96
C PRO A 197 -25.82 -3.83 -0.77
N GLY A 198 -26.70 -4.47 0.01
CA GLY A 198 -26.71 -5.91 0.31
C GLY A 198 -28.11 -6.40 0.69
N GLU A 199 -28.23 -7.27 1.70
CA GLU A 199 -29.54 -7.58 2.31
C GLU A 199 -30.15 -6.34 2.99
N SER A 200 -29.28 -5.55 3.63
CA SER A 200 -29.51 -4.18 4.07
C SER A 200 -28.45 -3.26 3.45
N VAL A 201 -28.67 -1.94 3.47
CA VAL A 201 -27.70 -0.97 2.94
C VAL A 201 -26.79 -0.51 4.07
N ARG A 202 -25.49 -0.75 3.92
CA ARG A 202 -24.48 -0.21 4.83
C ARG A 202 -24.02 1.15 4.32
N ILE A 203 -24.12 2.16 5.16
CA ILE A 203 -23.75 3.54 4.86
C ILE A 203 -22.54 3.86 5.74
N ALA A 204 -21.41 4.10 5.10
CA ALA A 204 -20.18 4.52 5.75
C ALA A 204 -20.07 6.04 5.71
N ILE A 205 -19.79 6.65 6.86
CA ILE A 205 -19.61 8.09 7.00
C ILE A 205 -18.20 8.31 7.51
N GLU A 206 -17.43 9.14 6.79
CA GLU A 206 -16.01 9.35 7.06
C GLU A 206 -15.66 10.84 7.09
N SER A 207 -14.79 11.25 8.02
CA SER A 207 -14.21 12.60 8.09
C SER A 207 -12.94 12.60 8.93
N THR A 208 -12.15 13.66 8.82
CA THR A 208 -10.97 13.89 9.67
C THR A 208 -11.33 14.42 11.07
N ASP A 209 -12.61 14.72 11.32
CA ASP A 209 -13.11 15.13 12.64
C ASP A 209 -14.08 14.08 13.22
N GLU A 210 -13.65 13.42 14.30
CA GLU A 210 -14.42 12.38 15.00
C GLU A 210 -15.79 12.87 15.46
N ALA A 211 -15.88 14.12 15.95
CA ALA A 211 -17.13 14.68 16.42
C ALA A 211 -18.13 14.87 15.26
N THR A 212 -17.65 15.39 14.13
CA THR A 212 -18.45 15.53 12.91
C THR A 212 -18.98 14.18 12.41
N VAL A 213 -18.15 13.14 12.40
CA VAL A 213 -18.60 11.78 12.00
C VAL A 213 -19.68 11.26 12.95
N ALA A 214 -19.48 11.39 14.26
CA ALA A 214 -20.44 10.92 15.26
C ALA A 214 -21.79 11.66 15.16
N GLU A 215 -21.76 12.99 14.95
CA GLU A 215 -22.97 13.81 14.76
C GLU A 215 -23.71 13.44 13.47
N ALA A 216 -22.99 13.26 12.36
CA ALA A 216 -23.55 12.87 11.07
C ALA A 216 -24.18 11.46 11.15
N ALA A 217 -23.51 10.50 11.79
CA ALA A 217 -24.02 9.15 11.97
C ALA A 217 -25.27 9.12 12.87
N ALA A 218 -25.29 9.89 13.96
CA ALA A 218 -26.47 10.03 14.81
C ALA A 218 -27.65 10.64 14.04
N TRP A 219 -27.39 11.69 13.26
CA TRP A 219 -28.40 12.33 12.42
C TRP A 219 -29.03 11.35 11.42
N LEU A 220 -28.20 10.51 10.78
CA LEU A 220 -28.68 9.52 9.80
C LEU A 220 -29.47 8.38 10.47
N ARG A 221 -29.03 7.87 11.62
CA ARG A 221 -29.73 6.80 12.37
C ARG A 221 -31.15 7.18 12.76
N GLU A 222 -31.42 8.46 13.03
CA GLU A 222 -32.77 8.97 13.31
C GLU A 222 -33.68 9.03 12.06
N ARG A 223 -33.11 8.84 10.88
CA ARG A 223 -33.75 9.11 9.57
C ARG A 223 -33.73 7.91 8.65
N VAL A 224 -33.30 6.74 9.13
CA VAL A 224 -33.36 5.47 8.40
C VAL A 224 -34.05 4.43 9.27
N ASP A 225 -34.73 3.48 8.63
CA ASP A 225 -35.18 2.29 9.31
C ASP A 225 -33.96 1.42 9.62
N THR A 226 -33.59 1.29 10.90
CA THR A 226 -32.45 0.47 11.32
C THR A 226 -32.87 -0.97 11.56
N VAL A 227 -32.00 -1.93 11.21
CA VAL A 227 -32.16 -3.36 11.53
C VAL A 227 -32.17 -3.62 13.04
#